data_AF-A0A6V8DSK4-F1
#
_entry.id   AF-A0A6V8DSK4-F1
#
_cell.length_a   1.000
_cell.length_b   1.000
_cell.length_c   1.000
_cell.angle_alpha   90.00
_cell.angle_beta   90.00
_cell.angle_gamma   90.00
#
_symmetry.space_group_name_H-M   'P 1'
#
loop_
_entity.id
_entity.type
_entity.pdbx_description
1 polymer ?
#
loop_
_entity_poly.entity_id
_entity_poly.type
_entity_poly.pdbx_seq_one_letter_code
_entity_poly.pdbx_strand_id
1 'polypeptide(L)'
;IRGTAHCALCDITHKGVSMKKEWREMSDNLDFDIELLHLNEQFPELEKITLGKTPCVVVSHGENLEIIVDADDLEECKKSVNSFRETLESALRSALTE
;
A
#
# COMPACT_ATOMS: atom_id res chain seq x y z
N ILE A 1 -10.92 -0.59 -11.31
CA ILE A 1 -11.13 -2.04 -11.60
C ILE A 1 -10.34 -2.85 -10.58
N ARG A 2 -10.91 -3.91 -9.97
CA ARG A 2 -10.12 -4.90 -9.21
C ARG A 2 -9.69 -6.02 -10.15
N GLY A 3 -8.42 -6.42 -10.09
CA GLY A 3 -7.91 -7.53 -10.90
C GLY A 3 -8.58 -8.86 -10.52
N THR A 4 -8.68 -9.79 -11.46
CA THR A 4 -9.13 -11.17 -11.21
C THR A 4 -7.98 -12.09 -10.77
N ALA A 5 -6.74 -11.59 -10.78
CA ALA A 5 -5.55 -12.27 -10.30
C ALA A 5 -5.34 -12.06 -8.79
N HIS A 6 -4.53 -12.93 -8.17
CA HIS A 6 -4.13 -12.77 -6.78
C HIS A 6 -3.43 -11.43 -6.54
N CYS A 7 -3.74 -10.77 -5.42
CA CYS A 7 -3.14 -9.51 -5.02
C CYS A 7 -3.15 -9.39 -3.49
N ALA A 8 -1.98 -9.46 -2.86
CA ALA A 8 -1.83 -9.33 -1.40
C ALA A 8 -2.48 -8.05 -0.86
N LEU A 9 -2.30 -6.89 -1.52
CA LEU A 9 -2.89 -5.64 -1.06
C LEU A 9 -4.43 -5.69 -1.09
N CYS A 10 -5.04 -6.30 -2.11
CA CYS A 10 -6.48 -6.50 -2.14
C CYS A 10 -6.95 -7.38 -0.97
N ASP A 11 -6.22 -8.44 -0.66
CA ASP A 11 -6.52 -9.33 0.45
C ASP A 11 -6.35 -8.67 1.83
N ILE A 12 -5.41 -7.74 1.96
CA ILE A 12 -5.21 -6.93 3.17
C ILE A 12 -6.37 -5.95 3.33
N THR A 13 -6.73 -5.23 2.26
CA THR A 13 -7.66 -4.08 2.28
C THR A 13 -9.14 -4.48 2.22
N HIS A 14 -9.48 -5.63 1.64
CA HIS A 14 -10.85 -6.02 1.34
C HIS A 14 -11.25 -7.39 1.91
N LYS A 15 -12.55 -7.58 2.14
CA LYS A 15 -13.17 -8.87 2.43
C LYS A 15 -14.35 -9.05 1.49
N GLY A 16 -14.15 -9.88 0.45
CA GLY A 16 -15.12 -10.02 -0.64
C GLY A 16 -15.25 -8.71 -1.42
N VAL A 17 -16.46 -8.16 -1.52
CA VAL A 17 -16.72 -6.95 -2.31
C VAL A 17 -16.49 -5.64 -1.52
N SER A 18 -16.41 -5.69 -0.19
CA SER A 18 -16.27 -4.51 0.66
C SER A 18 -14.87 -4.36 1.26
N MET A 19 -14.52 -3.13 1.62
CA MET A 19 -13.30 -2.82 2.36
C MET A 19 -13.43 -3.30 3.80
N LYS A 20 -12.33 -3.80 4.39
CA LYS A 20 -12.32 -4.26 5.79
C LYS A 20 -12.56 -3.09 6.74
N LYS A 21 -13.27 -3.35 7.83
CA LYS A 21 -13.45 -2.38 8.92
C LYS A 21 -12.11 -2.02 9.54
N GLU A 22 -11.28 -3.03 9.81
CA GLU A 22 -9.93 -2.86 10.37
C GLU A 22 -9.04 -1.98 9.48
N TRP A 23 -9.16 -2.10 8.15
CA TRP A 23 -8.42 -1.22 7.23
C TRP A 23 -8.84 0.23 7.39
N ARG A 24 -10.15 0.51 7.42
CA ARG A 24 -10.68 1.87 7.60
C ARG A 24 -10.24 2.45 8.93
N GLU A 25 -10.40 1.68 10.01
CA GLU A 25 -9.96 2.09 11.34
C GLU A 25 -8.46 2.36 11.37
N MET A 26 -7.64 1.53 10.71
CA MET A 26 -6.21 1.77 10.60
C MET A 26 -5.93 3.07 9.83
N SER A 27 -6.49 3.25 8.62
CA SER A 27 -6.25 4.43 7.78
C SER A 27 -6.75 5.73 8.41
N ASP A 28 -7.85 5.70 9.16
CA ASP A 28 -8.41 6.87 9.85
C ASP A 28 -7.58 7.30 11.09
N ASN A 29 -6.67 6.44 11.58
CA ASN A 29 -5.90 6.65 12.80
C ASN A 29 -4.38 6.74 12.54
N LEU A 30 -3.95 7.06 11.32
CA LEU A 30 -2.55 7.33 11.00
C LEU A 30 -2.23 8.82 11.23
N ASP A 31 -0.99 9.10 11.61
CA ASP A 31 -0.46 10.48 11.72
C ASP A 31 -0.17 11.12 10.35
N PHE A 32 -0.40 10.39 9.26
CA PHE A 32 -0.15 10.78 7.87
C PHE A 32 -1.28 10.31 6.96
N ASP A 33 -1.41 10.91 5.79
CA ASP A 33 -2.42 10.55 4.80
C ASP A 33 -2.02 9.26 4.07
N ILE A 34 -2.97 8.34 3.90
CA ILE A 34 -2.79 7.13 3.09
C ILE A 34 -3.94 7.03 2.08
N GLU A 35 -3.58 6.93 0.80
CA GLU A 35 -4.54 6.73 -0.28
C GLU A 35 -4.39 5.33 -0.88
N LEU A 36 -5.52 4.63 -1.05
CA LEU A 36 -5.57 3.34 -1.71
C LEU A 36 -5.98 3.52 -3.18
N LEU A 37 -5.01 3.37 -4.09
CA LEU A 37 -5.23 3.52 -5.53
C LEU A 37 -5.32 2.17 -6.24
N HIS A 38 -6.27 2.04 -7.16
CA HIS A 38 -6.24 1.02 -8.21
C HIS A 38 -5.28 1.44 -9.33
N LEU A 39 -4.83 0.47 -10.15
CA LEU A 39 -3.90 0.74 -11.25
C LEU A 39 -4.33 1.87 -12.18
N ASN A 40 -5.63 1.96 -12.47
CA ASN A 40 -6.21 2.98 -13.36
C ASN A 40 -6.43 4.35 -12.69
N GLU A 41 -6.07 4.49 -11.41
CA GLU A 41 -6.22 5.73 -10.63
C GLU A 41 -4.85 6.38 -10.38
N GLN A 42 -3.76 5.74 -10.78
CA GLN A 42 -2.42 6.30 -10.67
C GLN A 42 -2.22 7.46 -11.65
N PHE A 43 -1.50 8.50 -11.19
CA PHE A 43 -1.03 9.57 -12.05
C PHE A 43 0.27 9.16 -12.78
N PRO A 44 0.64 9.82 -13.89
CA PRO A 44 1.69 9.33 -14.79
C PRO A 44 3.08 9.15 -14.15
N GLU A 45 3.44 9.94 -13.15
CA GLU A 45 4.73 9.82 -12.47
C GLU A 45 4.77 8.62 -11.52
N LEU A 46 3.66 8.37 -10.81
CA LEU A 46 3.49 7.18 -9.98
C LEU A 46 3.50 5.91 -10.84
N GLU A 47 2.76 5.88 -11.95
CA GLU A 47 2.70 4.73 -12.84
C GLU A 47 4.09 4.33 -13.37
N LYS A 48 4.93 5.32 -13.73
CA LYS A 48 6.29 5.07 -14.22
C LYS A 48 7.16 4.31 -13.23
N ILE A 49 7.05 4.63 -11.93
CA ILE A 49 7.91 4.00 -10.91
C ILE A 49 7.35 2.64 -10.45
N THR A 50 6.03 2.46 -10.50
CA THR A 50 5.33 1.23 -10.06
C THR A 50 5.16 0.19 -11.17
N LEU A 51 5.40 0.55 -12.44
CA LEU A 51 5.25 -0.36 -13.57
C LEU A 51 6.02 -1.67 -13.37
N GLY A 52 5.28 -2.79 -13.34
CA GLY A 52 5.84 -4.13 -13.12
C GLY A 52 6.20 -4.46 -11.66
N LYS A 53 5.91 -3.56 -10.71
CA LYS A 53 6.22 -3.70 -9.28
C LYS A 53 4.98 -3.68 -8.38
N THR A 54 3.78 -3.66 -8.95
CA THR A 54 2.52 -3.66 -8.18
C THR A 54 2.12 -5.08 -7.74
N PRO A 55 1.46 -5.25 -6.59
CA PRO A 55 1.10 -4.20 -5.63
C PRO A 55 2.31 -3.70 -4.84
N CYS A 56 2.30 -2.42 -4.48
CA CYS A 56 3.36 -1.77 -3.72
C CYS A 56 2.81 -0.57 -2.93
N VAL A 57 3.56 -0.09 -1.95
CA VAL A 57 3.30 1.19 -1.27
C VAL A 57 4.38 2.18 -1.68
N VAL A 58 3.94 3.36 -2.08
CA VAL A 58 4.82 4.48 -2.43
C VAL A 58 4.66 5.57 -1.39
N VAL A 59 5.78 6.12 -0.94
CA VAL A 59 5.80 7.35 -0.15
C VAL A 59 6.11 8.54 -1.07
N SER A 60 5.47 9.68 -0.81
CA SER A 60 5.71 10.93 -1.52
C SER A 60 6.38 11.93 -0.58
N HIS A 61 7.63 12.31 -0.88
CA HIS A 61 8.43 13.26 -0.12
C HIS A 61 8.79 14.46 -0.99
N GLY A 62 7.97 15.51 -0.92
CA GLY A 62 8.09 16.66 -1.83
C GLY A 62 7.83 16.21 -3.27
N GLU A 63 8.85 16.35 -4.14
CA GLU A 63 8.80 15.91 -5.54
C GLU A 63 9.31 14.47 -5.75
N ASN A 64 9.80 13.81 -4.68
CA ASN A 64 10.33 12.46 -4.77
C ASN A 64 9.25 11.42 -4.47
N LEU A 65 9.19 10.38 -5.31
CA LEU A 65 8.37 9.20 -5.10
C LEU A 65 9.27 7.98 -4.92
N GLU A 66 9.03 7.22 -3.86
CA GLU A 66 9.83 6.05 -3.52
C GLU A 66 8.93 4.87 -3.14
N ILE A 67 9.21 3.69 -3.70
CA ILE A 67 8.57 2.45 -3.26
C ILE A 67 9.24 2.00 -1.98
N ILE A 68 8.47 1.93 -0.90
CA ILE A 68 8.97 1.57 0.44
C ILE A 68 8.49 0.19 0.91
N VAL A 69 7.47 -0.37 0.26
CA VAL A 69 6.95 -1.72 0.52
C VAL A 69 6.62 -2.36 -0.83
N ASP A 70 7.19 -3.54 -1.10
CA ASP A 70 6.97 -4.26 -2.35
C ASP A 70 5.92 -5.37 -2.24
N ALA A 71 5.76 -6.15 -3.31
CA ALA A 71 4.77 -7.22 -3.35
C ALA A 71 5.10 -8.38 -2.38
N ASP A 72 6.39 -8.70 -2.19
CA ASP A 72 6.82 -9.78 -1.30
C ASP A 72 6.60 -9.39 0.17
N ASP A 73 6.89 -8.14 0.54
CA ASP A 73 6.57 -7.60 1.87
C ASP A 73 5.05 -7.69 2.18
N LEU A 74 4.21 -7.41 1.18
CA LEU A 74 2.76 -7.48 1.30
C LEU A 74 2.26 -8.93 1.43
N GLU A 75 2.88 -9.89 0.74
CA GLU A 75 2.56 -11.31 0.89
C GLU A 75 2.87 -11.81 2.31
N GLU A 76 3.99 -11.38 2.90
CA GLU A 76 4.37 -11.74 4.27
C GLU A 76 3.41 -11.18 5.33
N CYS A 77 2.65 -10.14 5.01
CA CYS A 77 1.57 -9.64 5.86
C CYS A 77 0.40 -10.63 5.98
N LYS A 78 0.33 -11.68 5.16
CA LYS A 78 -0.64 -12.79 5.27
C LYS A 78 -2.08 -12.30 5.41
N LYS A 79 -2.45 -11.31 4.60
CA LYS A 79 -3.80 -10.69 4.55
C LYS A 79 -4.20 -9.95 5.84
N SER A 80 -3.27 -9.72 6.77
CA SER A 80 -3.49 -9.05 8.05
C SER A 80 -3.31 -7.54 7.92
N VAL A 81 -4.29 -6.76 8.38
CA VAL A 81 -4.20 -5.30 8.42
C VAL A 81 -3.17 -4.86 9.47
N ASN A 82 -3.10 -5.55 10.60
CA ASN A 82 -2.13 -5.23 11.66
C ASN A 82 -0.70 -5.46 11.18
N SER A 83 -0.43 -6.59 10.51
CA SER A 83 0.90 -6.87 9.97
C SER A 83 1.29 -5.89 8.88
N PHE A 84 0.33 -5.50 8.01
CA PHE A 84 0.55 -4.41 7.05
C PHE A 84 0.94 -3.10 7.74
N ARG A 85 0.25 -2.72 8.82
CA ARG A 85 0.56 -1.50 9.57
C ARG A 85 1.99 -1.53 10.12
N GLU A 86 2.39 -2.64 10.73
CA GLU A 86 3.76 -2.81 11.26
C GLU A 86 4.82 -2.69 10.15
N THR A 87 4.60 -3.33 9.00
CA THR A 87 5.46 -3.23 7.83
C THR A 87 5.54 -1.79 7.32
N LEU A 88 4.40 -1.12 7.17
CA LEU A 88 4.31 0.26 6.71
C LEU A 88 5.06 1.23 7.64
N GLU A 89 4.82 1.16 8.95
CA GLU A 89 5.48 2.03 9.93
C GLU A 89 6.99 1.79 9.98
N SER A 90 7.43 0.53 9.83
CA SER A 90 8.87 0.21 9.78
C SER A 90 9.54 0.72 8.51
N ALA A 91 8.87 0.58 7.36
CA ALA A 91 9.35 1.06 6.08
C ALA A 91 9.44 2.59 6.05
N LEU A 92 8.40 3.29 6.52
CA LEU A 92 8.39 4.76 6.64
C LEU A 92 9.54 5.26 7.50
N ARG A 93 9.78 4.66 8.67
CA ARG A 93 10.90 5.05 9.53
C ARG A 93 12.25 4.93 8.82
N SER A 94 12.42 3.94 7.95
CA SER A 94 13.67 3.75 7.21
C SER A 94 13.85 4.83 6.14
N ALA A 95 12.82 5.08 5.34
CA ALA A 95 12.81 6.12 4.29
C ALA A 95 12.98 7.55 4.84
N LEU A 96 12.53 7.81 6.08
CA LEU A 96 12.68 9.11 6.76
C LEU A 96 14.08 9.37 7.34
N THR A 97 14.94 8.35 7.40
CA THR A 97 16.30 8.47 7.95
C THR A 97 17.38 8.66 6.89
N GLU A 98 17.00 8.74 5.61
CA GLU A 98 17.89 8.86 4.45
C GLU A 98 17.96 10.28 3.87
#